data_AF-A0A9P3ZXV0-F1
#
_entry.id   AF-A0A9P3ZXV0-F1
#
_cell.length_a   1.000
_cell.length_b   1.000
_cell.length_c   1.000
_cell.angle_alpha   90.00
_cell.angle_beta   90.00
_cell.angle_gamma   90.00
#
_symmetry.space_group_name_H-M   'P 1'
#
loop_
_entity.id
_entity.type
_entity.pdbx_description
1 polymer ?
#
loop_
_entity_poly.entity_id
_entity_poly.type
_entity_poly.pdbx_seq_one_letter_code
_entity_poly.pdbx_strand_id
1 'polypeptide(L)'
;MNLTKEHSIQIKGVAILCMVLFHLFGFPERIPTSVQWMGMPIIKALQICVPIYLFMAGYGLQCIVAKGTVTWMSIGKRLKKLYLSFWWVAIPFISVGCIVGYYAPDVKNIFYNLSGLTTSCNGEWWFFSLYAELLVLFYFVSKIKLGWKGYLLLMLGLLILTRGVNCALHLDEEVIVERHLKMILIDLNIFMLGCFFAKFNIFGWLHERCYWLYEKIYLAPLLLVIPILVRAYLPLIGVTELLIVPMFCIGIVNICKTGGGKILLFFGKHSMNLWLVHSFFIFYFLNGISFITNSPLVMFITVLGCSLLCSIIIELIKSKIHI
;
A
#
# COMPACT_ATOMS: atom_id res chain seq x y z
N MET A 1 24.26 -0.33 0.10
CA MET A 1 23.40 -1.05 -0.86
C MET A 1 22.12 -0.23 -1.08
N ASN A 2 21.75 0.06 -2.33
CA ASN A 2 20.44 0.64 -2.66
C ASN A 2 19.39 -0.45 -2.89
N LEU A 3 18.10 -0.12 -2.71
CA LEU A 3 17.03 -1.05 -3.05
C LEU A 3 16.95 -1.21 -4.57
N THR A 4 17.05 -2.45 -5.04
CA THR A 4 16.86 -2.77 -6.44
C THR A 4 15.36 -2.80 -6.78
N LYS A 5 15.05 -2.86 -8.08
CA LYS A 5 13.68 -3.09 -8.54
C LYS A 5 13.13 -4.43 -8.02
N GLU A 6 13.97 -5.44 -7.90
CA GLU A 6 13.59 -6.74 -7.37
C GLU A 6 13.25 -6.67 -5.87
N HIS A 7 14.11 -6.04 -5.07
CA HIS A 7 13.84 -5.79 -3.64
C HIS A 7 12.51 -5.05 -3.45
N SER A 8 12.26 -4.04 -4.30
CA SER A 8 11.02 -3.28 -4.25
C SER A 8 9.76 -4.13 -4.49
N ILE A 9 9.86 -5.12 -5.38
CA ILE A 9 8.74 -6.04 -5.66
C ILE A 9 8.61 -7.06 -4.53
N GLN A 10 9.70 -7.59 -4.00
CA GLN A 10 9.67 -8.49 -2.83
C GLN A 10 9.05 -7.83 -1.60
N ILE A 11 9.38 -6.56 -1.34
CA ILE A 11 8.78 -5.75 -0.27
C ILE A 11 7.26 -5.63 -0.46
N LYS A 12 6.80 -5.35 -1.69
CA LYS A 12 5.37 -5.36 -2.02
C LYS A 12 4.72 -6.73 -1.82
N GLY A 13 5.46 -7.80 -2.06
CA GLY A 13 5.05 -9.18 -1.79
C GLY A 13 4.73 -9.42 -0.32
N VAL A 14 5.54 -8.91 0.61
CA VAL A 14 5.22 -8.99 2.04
C VAL A 14 4.06 -8.05 2.38
N ALA A 15 4.09 -6.82 1.88
CA ALA A 15 3.04 -5.83 2.14
C ALA A 15 1.64 -6.33 1.70
N ILE A 16 1.53 -7.05 0.57
CA ILE A 16 0.24 -7.60 0.13
C ILE A 16 -0.26 -8.71 1.05
N LEU A 17 0.64 -9.56 1.57
CA LEU A 17 0.26 -10.61 2.53
C LEU A 17 -0.20 -9.98 3.86
N CYS A 18 0.52 -8.98 4.36
CA CYS A 18 0.10 -8.21 5.53
C CYS A 18 -1.26 -7.54 5.31
N MET A 19 -1.51 -6.97 4.13
CA MET A 19 -2.78 -6.34 3.78
C MET A 19 -3.94 -7.34 3.83
N VAL A 20 -3.81 -8.51 3.20
CA VAL A 20 -4.87 -9.53 3.23
C VAL A 20 -5.14 -10.01 4.66
N LEU A 21 -4.09 -10.29 5.45
CA LEU A 21 -4.25 -10.71 6.85
C LEU A 21 -4.91 -9.62 7.70
N PHE A 22 -4.53 -8.35 7.51
CA PHE A 22 -5.12 -7.21 8.19
C PHE A 22 -6.62 -7.12 7.93
N HIS A 23 -7.06 -7.18 6.66
CA HIS A 23 -8.49 -7.09 6.35
C HIS A 23 -9.26 -8.34 6.76
N LEU A 24 -8.66 -9.52 6.68
CA LEU A 24 -9.34 -10.76 7.02
C LEU A 24 -9.62 -10.91 8.52
N PHE A 25 -8.70 -10.47 9.38
CA PHE A 25 -8.80 -10.67 10.84
C PHE A 25 -8.91 -9.37 11.65
N GLY A 26 -8.66 -8.22 11.04
CA GLY A 26 -8.61 -6.93 11.73
C GLY A 26 -9.97 -6.30 11.97
N PHE A 27 -11.03 -6.86 11.41
CA PHE A 27 -12.40 -6.34 11.52
C PHE A 27 -13.38 -7.50 11.75
N PRO A 28 -13.30 -8.19 12.90
CA PRO A 28 -14.16 -9.34 13.20
C PRO A 28 -15.65 -9.01 13.09
N GLU A 29 -16.03 -7.76 13.32
CA GLU A 29 -17.39 -7.24 13.19
C GLU A 29 -17.91 -7.18 11.73
N ARG A 30 -17.01 -7.25 10.74
CA ARG A 30 -17.35 -7.17 9.30
C ARG A 30 -17.39 -8.53 8.61
N ILE A 31 -17.15 -9.63 9.34
CA ILE A 31 -17.07 -10.99 8.77
C ILE A 31 -18.13 -11.90 9.42
N PRO A 32 -18.64 -12.92 8.69
CA PRO A 32 -19.75 -13.76 9.17
C PRO A 32 -19.33 -14.83 10.19
N THR A 33 -18.12 -14.76 10.75
CA THR A 33 -17.60 -15.74 11.71
C THR A 33 -16.78 -15.06 12.83
N SER A 34 -16.77 -15.67 14.01
CA SER A 34 -16.00 -15.21 15.17
C SER A 34 -14.69 -16.00 15.30
N VAL A 35 -13.74 -15.73 14.41
CA VAL A 35 -12.42 -16.39 14.43
C VAL A 35 -11.38 -15.46 15.03
N GLN A 36 -10.72 -15.93 16.09
CA GLN A 36 -9.54 -15.28 16.67
C GLN A 36 -8.28 -16.01 16.20
N TRP A 37 -7.33 -15.29 15.63
CA TRP A 37 -6.07 -15.87 15.12
C TRP A 37 -4.84 -15.36 15.85
N MET A 38 -4.64 -14.03 15.85
CA MET A 38 -3.63 -13.35 16.66
C MET A 38 -4.30 -12.22 17.43
N GLY A 39 -3.70 -11.80 18.54
CA GLY A 39 -4.21 -10.68 19.33
C GLY A 39 -4.45 -9.43 18.46
N MET A 40 -5.58 -8.76 18.67
CA MET A 40 -6.01 -7.60 17.87
C MET A 40 -4.94 -6.53 17.65
N PRO A 41 -4.09 -6.16 18.64
CA PRO A 41 -3.02 -5.19 18.42
C PRO A 41 -2.06 -5.59 17.29
N ILE A 42 -1.68 -6.87 17.23
CA ILE A 42 -0.76 -7.40 16.21
C ILE A 42 -1.43 -7.42 14.84
N ILE A 43 -2.69 -7.87 14.77
CA ILE A 43 -3.43 -7.88 13.51
C ILE A 43 -3.60 -6.46 12.96
N LYS A 44 -3.99 -5.50 13.81
CA LYS A 44 -4.11 -4.09 13.40
C LYS A 44 -2.74 -3.51 12.98
N ALA A 45 -1.63 -3.97 13.57
CA ALA A 45 -0.30 -3.58 13.13
C ALA A 45 0.09 -4.08 11.73
N LEU A 46 -0.59 -5.10 11.18
CA LEU A 46 -0.36 -5.53 9.79
C LEU A 46 -0.79 -4.47 8.76
N GLN A 47 -1.54 -3.43 9.17
CA GLN A 47 -1.80 -2.23 8.38
C GLN A 47 -0.51 -1.45 8.01
N ILE A 48 0.66 -1.84 8.54
CA ILE A 48 1.97 -1.32 8.08
C ILE A 48 2.18 -1.47 6.57
N CYS A 49 1.41 -2.33 5.89
CA CYS A 49 1.40 -2.42 4.44
C CYS A 49 1.15 -1.07 3.74
N VAL A 50 0.27 -0.21 4.27
CA VAL A 50 -0.05 1.11 3.70
C VAL A 50 1.18 2.03 3.66
N PRO A 51 1.84 2.33 4.80
CA PRO A 51 3.04 3.18 4.77
C PRO A 51 4.22 2.52 4.05
N ILE A 52 4.30 1.18 3.96
CA ILE A 52 5.26 0.51 3.07
C ILE A 52 4.97 0.86 1.60
N TYR A 53 3.72 0.75 1.14
CA TYR A 53 3.39 1.11 -0.25
C TYR A 53 3.67 2.59 -0.54
N LEU A 54 3.37 3.50 0.38
CA LEU A 54 3.66 4.93 0.26
C LEU A 54 5.16 5.22 0.19
N PHE A 55 5.95 4.63 1.09
CA PHE A 55 7.40 4.75 1.08
C PHE A 55 8.00 4.22 -0.23
N MET A 56 7.59 3.03 -0.66
CA MET A 56 8.07 2.43 -1.90
C MET A 56 7.63 3.21 -3.14
N ALA A 57 6.47 3.86 -3.10
CA ALA A 57 6.00 4.75 -4.16
C ALA A 57 6.92 5.96 -4.31
N GLY A 58 7.19 6.69 -3.23
CA GLY A 58 8.07 7.85 -3.23
C GLY A 58 9.52 7.48 -3.60
N TYR A 59 10.03 6.38 -3.05
CA TYR A 59 11.37 5.87 -3.35
C TYR A 59 11.53 5.55 -4.84
N GLY A 60 10.60 4.73 -5.37
CA GLY A 60 10.65 4.29 -6.77
C GLY A 60 10.50 5.44 -7.77
N LEU A 61 9.64 6.42 -7.48
CA LEU A 61 9.48 7.61 -8.32
C LEU A 61 10.74 8.46 -8.31
N GLN A 62 11.34 8.70 -7.15
CA GLN A 62 12.56 9.49 -7.03
C GLN A 62 13.77 8.83 -7.69
N CYS A 63 13.90 7.50 -7.64
CA CYS A 63 14.93 6.76 -8.38
C CYS A 63 14.82 6.95 -9.91
N ILE A 64 13.63 7.26 -10.43
CA ILE A 64 13.43 7.52 -11.86
C ILE A 64 13.83 8.95 -12.20
N VAL A 65 13.62 9.90 -11.30
CA VAL A 65 14.10 11.29 -11.45
C VAL A 65 15.61 11.37 -11.47
N ALA A 66 16.29 10.52 -10.71
CA ALA A 66 17.75 10.42 -10.77
C ALA A 66 18.26 10.09 -12.19
N LYS A 67 17.40 9.56 -13.07
CA LYS A 67 17.72 9.22 -14.47
C LYS A 67 17.25 10.26 -15.49
N GLY A 68 16.56 11.32 -15.07
CA GLY A 68 16.05 12.34 -15.97
C GLY A 68 14.99 13.27 -15.36
N THR A 69 14.59 14.30 -16.10
CA THR A 69 13.62 15.29 -15.60
C THR A 69 12.19 14.77 -15.59
N VAL A 70 11.48 14.97 -14.48
CA VAL A 70 10.02 14.74 -14.41
C VAL A 70 9.30 15.89 -15.12
N THR A 71 8.38 15.50 -16.00
CA THR A 71 7.46 16.38 -16.72
C THR A 71 6.00 15.99 -16.45
N TRP A 72 5.05 16.90 -16.66
CA TRP A 72 3.62 16.58 -16.57
C TRP A 72 3.21 15.41 -17.46
N MET A 73 3.80 15.30 -18.65
CA MET A 73 3.58 14.16 -19.54
C MET A 73 4.03 12.83 -18.93
N SER A 74 5.14 12.82 -18.18
CA SER A 74 5.59 11.62 -17.48
C SER A 74 4.65 11.20 -16.34
N ILE A 75 4.05 12.18 -15.64
CA ILE A 75 3.02 11.94 -14.61
C ILE A 75 1.73 11.42 -15.26
N GLY A 76 1.27 12.06 -16.35
CA GLY A 76 0.09 11.64 -17.11
C GLY A 76 0.19 10.20 -17.64
N LYS A 77 1.36 9.78 -18.16
CA LYS A 77 1.58 8.39 -18.58
C LYS A 77 1.46 7.39 -17.41
N ARG A 78 1.91 7.77 -16.21
CA ARG A 78 1.80 6.94 -15.00
C ARG A 78 0.36 6.86 -14.50
N LEU A 79 -0.34 7.99 -14.47
CA LEU A 79 -1.76 8.05 -14.14
C LEU A 79 -2.57 7.19 -15.11
N LYS A 80 -2.37 7.33 -16.42
CA LYS A 80 -3.04 6.47 -17.43
C LYS A 80 -2.81 5.00 -17.12
N LYS A 81 -1.56 4.58 -16.86
CA LYS A 81 -1.25 3.18 -16.53
C LYS A 81 -1.92 2.71 -15.22
N LEU A 82 -1.99 3.57 -14.23
CA LEU A 82 -2.65 3.32 -12.95
C LEU A 82 -4.16 3.10 -13.14
N TYR A 83 -4.83 4.03 -13.84
CA TYR A 83 -6.27 3.95 -14.13
C TYR A 83 -6.61 2.73 -14.99
N LEU A 84 -5.83 2.44 -16.04
CA LEU A 84 -6.04 1.23 -16.83
C LEU A 84 -5.94 -0.02 -15.96
N SER A 85 -4.90 -0.14 -15.13
CA SER A 85 -4.75 -1.27 -14.20
C SER A 85 -5.94 -1.40 -13.24
N PHE A 86 -6.48 -0.28 -12.76
CA PHE A 86 -7.66 -0.24 -11.89
C PHE A 86 -8.93 -0.68 -12.61
N TRP A 87 -9.20 -0.14 -13.79
CA TRP A 87 -10.40 -0.46 -14.57
C TRP A 87 -10.49 -1.93 -15.00
N TRP A 88 -9.34 -2.58 -15.24
CA TRP A 88 -9.29 -4.02 -15.47
C TRP A 88 -9.86 -4.86 -14.33
N VAL A 89 -9.95 -4.32 -13.11
CA VAL A 89 -10.60 -4.96 -11.97
C VAL A 89 -11.97 -4.32 -11.69
N ALA A 90 -12.01 -2.99 -11.62
CA ALA A 90 -13.21 -2.28 -11.19
C ALA A 90 -14.41 -2.54 -12.11
N ILE A 91 -14.22 -2.51 -13.43
CA ILE A 91 -15.32 -2.70 -14.39
C ILE A 91 -15.95 -4.10 -14.25
N PRO A 92 -15.20 -5.22 -14.31
CA PRO A 92 -15.78 -6.54 -14.13
C PRO A 92 -16.48 -6.73 -12.77
N PHE A 93 -15.85 -6.32 -11.67
CA PHE A 93 -16.40 -6.57 -10.33
C PHE A 93 -17.62 -5.69 -10.00
N ILE A 94 -17.64 -4.42 -10.42
CA ILE A 94 -18.85 -3.58 -10.32
C ILE A 94 -19.96 -4.18 -11.18
N SER A 95 -19.67 -4.60 -12.42
CA SER A 95 -20.68 -5.20 -13.31
C SER A 95 -21.28 -6.47 -12.71
N VAL A 96 -20.45 -7.38 -12.19
CA VAL A 96 -20.94 -8.58 -11.48
C VAL A 96 -21.80 -8.19 -10.29
N GLY A 97 -21.36 -7.22 -9.48
CA GLY A 97 -22.14 -6.71 -8.35
C GLY A 97 -23.50 -6.13 -8.74
N CYS A 98 -23.61 -5.45 -9.88
CA CYS A 98 -24.90 -5.01 -10.44
C CYS A 98 -25.77 -6.17 -10.90
N ILE A 99 -25.19 -7.16 -11.59
CA ILE A 99 -25.92 -8.34 -12.12
C ILE A 99 -26.52 -9.18 -10.97
N VAL A 100 -25.77 -9.37 -9.89
CA VAL A 100 -26.25 -10.13 -8.71
C VAL A 100 -27.13 -9.30 -7.77
N GLY A 101 -27.44 -8.05 -8.13
CA GLY A 101 -28.29 -7.16 -7.34
C GLY A 101 -27.64 -6.60 -6.07
N TYR A 102 -26.32 -6.71 -5.92
CA TYR A 102 -25.59 -6.15 -4.78
C TYR A 102 -25.40 -4.63 -4.89
N TYR A 103 -25.27 -4.10 -6.11
CA TYR A 103 -25.23 -2.66 -6.38
C TYR A 103 -26.43 -2.22 -7.23
N ALA A 104 -27.01 -1.07 -6.89
CA ALA A 104 -27.93 -0.40 -7.79
C ALA A 104 -27.18 0.07 -9.05
N PRO A 105 -27.76 -0.07 -10.27
CA PRO A 105 -27.16 0.38 -11.52
C PRO A 105 -27.27 1.91 -11.68
N ASP A 106 -26.77 2.67 -10.72
CA ASP A 106 -26.71 4.13 -10.77
C ASP A 106 -25.45 4.60 -11.50
N VAL A 107 -25.65 5.20 -12.68
CA VAL A 107 -24.57 5.68 -13.56
C VAL A 107 -23.68 6.70 -12.84
N LYS A 108 -24.26 7.58 -12.00
CA LYS A 108 -23.51 8.60 -11.27
C LYS A 108 -22.57 7.97 -10.25
N ASN A 109 -23.08 7.06 -9.41
CA ASN A 109 -22.29 6.34 -8.43
C ASN A 109 -21.21 5.46 -9.09
N ILE A 110 -21.54 4.77 -10.18
CA ILE A 110 -20.56 3.96 -10.94
C ILE A 110 -19.45 4.86 -11.48
N PHE A 111 -19.78 6.01 -12.08
CA PHE A 111 -18.78 6.96 -12.57
C PHE A 111 -17.83 7.41 -11.45
N TYR A 112 -18.36 7.80 -10.28
CA TYR A 112 -17.52 8.22 -9.16
C TYR A 112 -16.62 7.11 -8.60
N ASN A 113 -17.06 5.86 -8.62
CA ASN A 113 -16.21 4.73 -8.23
C ASN A 113 -15.14 4.43 -9.29
N LEU A 114 -15.49 4.48 -10.58
CA LEU A 114 -14.52 4.29 -11.66
C LEU A 114 -13.50 5.42 -11.76
N SER A 115 -13.84 6.63 -11.32
CA SER A 115 -12.88 7.74 -11.19
C SER A 115 -12.07 7.67 -9.90
N GLY A 116 -12.44 6.81 -8.93
CA GLY A 116 -11.82 6.75 -7.60
C GLY A 116 -12.20 7.90 -6.66
N LEU A 117 -13.20 8.71 -7.02
CA LEU A 117 -13.67 9.84 -6.18
C LEU A 117 -14.51 9.37 -5.00
N THR A 118 -15.12 8.20 -5.10
CA THR A 118 -15.86 7.55 -4.02
C THR A 118 -15.50 6.07 -3.97
N THR A 119 -15.77 5.46 -2.83
CA THR A 119 -15.44 4.05 -2.55
C THR A 119 -16.67 3.25 -2.14
N SER A 120 -17.86 3.65 -2.58
CA SER A 120 -19.13 3.02 -2.20
C SER A 120 -19.26 1.59 -2.76
N CYS A 121 -18.66 1.29 -3.92
CA CYS A 121 -18.61 -0.08 -4.43
C CYS A 121 -17.60 -0.92 -3.65
N ASN A 122 -16.47 -0.34 -3.25
CA ASN A 122 -15.45 -1.03 -2.47
C ASN A 122 -14.67 -0.03 -1.62
N GLY A 123 -14.91 -0.06 -0.31
CA GLY A 123 -14.35 0.85 0.68
C GLY A 123 -12.83 0.81 0.69
N GLU A 124 -12.25 -0.37 0.47
CA GLU A 124 -10.81 -0.59 0.51
C GLU A 124 -10.07 0.05 -0.68
N TRP A 125 -10.79 0.56 -1.69
CA TRP A 125 -10.20 1.28 -2.84
C TRP A 125 -9.82 2.72 -2.53
N TRP A 126 -10.03 3.24 -1.32
CA TRP A 126 -9.66 4.61 -0.92
C TRP A 126 -8.19 4.94 -1.21
N PHE A 127 -7.30 3.94 -1.11
CA PHE A 127 -5.87 4.11 -1.36
C PHE A 127 -5.56 4.42 -2.85
N PHE A 128 -6.46 4.08 -3.78
CA PHE A 128 -6.29 4.36 -5.21
C PHE A 128 -6.21 5.87 -5.48
N SER A 129 -7.16 6.65 -4.97
CA SER A 129 -7.21 8.10 -5.18
C SER A 129 -6.05 8.79 -4.50
N LEU A 130 -5.74 8.40 -3.26
CA LEU A 130 -4.55 8.87 -2.55
C LEU A 130 -3.28 8.66 -3.39
N TYR A 131 -3.08 7.47 -3.95
CA TYR A 131 -1.90 7.20 -4.77
C TYR A 131 -1.89 8.05 -6.07
N ALA A 132 -3.04 8.26 -6.70
CA ALA A 132 -3.16 9.14 -7.87
C ALA A 132 -2.82 10.60 -7.54
N GLU A 133 -3.28 11.10 -6.39
CA GLU A 133 -2.98 12.44 -5.89
C GLU A 133 -1.51 12.61 -5.54
N LEU A 134 -0.91 11.63 -4.87
CA LEU A 134 0.52 11.63 -4.58
C LEU A 134 1.37 11.61 -5.85
N LEU A 135 0.92 10.95 -6.93
CA LEU A 135 1.60 11.04 -8.24
C LEU A 135 1.57 12.46 -8.82
N VAL A 136 0.47 13.20 -8.65
CA VAL A 136 0.37 14.61 -9.07
C VAL A 136 1.28 15.47 -8.19
N LEU A 137 1.19 15.32 -6.87
CA LEU A 137 2.03 16.05 -5.91
C LEU A 137 3.52 15.76 -6.09
N PHE A 138 3.87 14.55 -6.54
CA PHE A 138 5.24 14.17 -6.83
C PHE A 138 5.92 15.09 -7.84
N TYR A 139 5.17 15.67 -8.79
CA TYR A 139 5.73 16.68 -9.69
C TYR A 139 6.42 17.80 -8.89
N PHE A 140 5.75 18.36 -7.88
CA PHE A 140 6.30 19.41 -7.03
C PHE A 140 7.40 18.89 -6.11
N VAL A 141 7.21 17.73 -5.47
CA VAL A 141 8.21 17.10 -4.59
C VAL A 141 9.52 16.87 -5.33
N SER A 142 9.45 16.44 -6.60
CA SER A 142 10.63 16.20 -7.44
C SER A 142 11.45 17.46 -7.74
N LYS A 143 10.84 18.66 -7.65
CA LYS A 143 11.49 19.95 -7.93
C LYS A 143 12.13 20.59 -6.71
N ILE A 144 11.93 20.04 -5.50
CA ILE A 144 12.55 20.55 -4.27
C ILE A 144 14.07 20.49 -4.42
N LYS A 145 14.79 21.61 -4.29
CA LYS A 145 16.26 21.66 -4.42
C LYS A 145 17.01 21.75 -3.08
N LEU A 146 16.32 21.51 -1.97
CA LEU A 146 16.91 21.55 -0.63
C LEU A 146 17.95 20.44 -0.45
N GLY A 147 19.02 20.73 0.29
CA GLY A 147 19.94 19.72 0.83
C GLY A 147 19.25 18.85 1.89
N TRP A 148 19.92 17.77 2.33
CA TRP A 148 19.32 16.77 3.23
C TRP A 148 18.73 17.36 4.52
N LYS A 149 19.44 18.29 5.19
CA LYS A 149 18.94 18.97 6.39
C LYS A 149 17.68 19.81 6.11
N GLY A 150 17.69 20.59 5.03
CA GLY A 150 16.54 21.41 4.64
C GLY A 150 15.33 20.56 4.26
N TYR A 151 15.56 19.43 3.58
CA TYR A 151 14.49 18.48 3.25
C TYR A 151 13.89 17.83 4.51
N LEU A 152 14.73 17.45 5.49
CA LEU A 152 14.26 16.93 6.78
C LEU A 152 13.47 17.99 7.56
N LEU A 153 13.93 19.24 7.59
CA LEU A 153 13.20 20.35 8.22
C LEU A 153 11.84 20.58 7.54
N LEU A 154 11.79 20.51 6.21
CA LEU A 154 10.53 20.59 5.47
C LEU A 154 9.58 19.44 5.85
N MET A 155 10.07 18.19 5.88
CA MET A 155 9.26 17.05 6.32
C MET A 155 8.77 17.22 7.75
N LEU A 156 9.63 17.67 8.67
CA LEU A 156 9.24 17.90 10.06
C LEU A 156 8.18 19.01 10.16
N GLY A 157 8.37 20.12 9.44
CA GLY A 157 7.40 21.21 9.38
C GLY A 157 6.06 20.76 8.80
N LEU A 158 6.07 19.97 7.73
CA LEU A 158 4.86 19.39 7.15
C LEU A 158 4.19 18.41 8.10
N LEU A 159 4.95 17.57 8.81
CA LEU A 159 4.40 16.65 9.81
C LEU A 159 3.70 17.39 10.95
N ILE A 160 4.33 18.44 11.50
CA ILE A 160 3.72 19.25 12.56
C ILE A 160 2.47 19.96 12.03
N LEU A 161 2.57 20.56 10.84
CA LEU A 161 1.45 21.25 10.19
C LEU A 161 0.28 20.29 9.94
N THR A 162 0.52 19.11 9.36
CA THR A 162 -0.56 18.18 9.00
C THR A 162 -1.22 17.59 10.25
N ARG A 163 -0.44 17.33 11.32
CA ARG A 163 -0.99 16.89 12.60
C ARG A 163 -1.78 17.98 13.31
N GLY A 164 -1.29 19.23 13.27
CA GLY A 164 -2.00 20.39 13.79
C GLY A 164 -3.33 20.60 13.07
N VAL A 165 -3.32 20.58 11.73
CA VAL A 165 -4.52 20.73 10.90
C VAL A 165 -5.52 19.59 11.15
N ASN A 166 -5.07 18.33 11.19
CA ASN A 166 -5.97 17.20 11.44
C ASN A 166 -6.54 17.17 12.88
N CYS A 167 -5.89 17.86 13.82
CA CYS A 167 -6.41 18.03 15.19
C CYS A 167 -7.38 19.21 15.27
N ALA A 168 -7.10 20.31 14.55
CA ALA A 168 -7.89 21.55 14.61
C ALA A 168 -9.12 21.53 13.70
N LEU A 169 -9.01 20.93 12.52
CA LEU A 169 -10.09 20.83 11.54
C LEU A 169 -10.71 19.44 11.61
N HIS A 170 -11.98 19.37 11.97
CA HIS A 170 -12.77 18.15 11.90
C HIS A 170 -13.19 17.91 10.45
N LEU A 171 -12.24 17.45 9.62
CA LEU A 171 -12.49 17.12 8.22
C LEU A 171 -13.47 15.95 8.12
N ASP A 172 -14.59 16.20 7.46
CA ASP A 172 -15.68 15.26 7.23
C ASP A 172 -15.27 14.20 6.20
N GLU A 173 -15.43 12.93 6.57
CA GLU A 173 -15.11 11.80 5.68
C GLU A 173 -16.19 11.55 4.61
N GLU A 174 -17.38 12.11 4.80
CA GLU A 174 -18.47 12.05 3.83
C GLU A 174 -18.28 13.06 2.69
N VAL A 175 -17.67 14.21 2.98
CA VAL A 175 -17.34 15.22 1.98
C VAL A 175 -16.08 14.81 1.22
N ILE A 176 -16.25 14.57 -0.09
CA ILE A 176 -15.17 14.06 -0.97
C ILE A 176 -13.87 14.87 -0.83
N VAL A 177 -13.95 16.20 -0.91
CA VAL A 177 -12.76 17.06 -0.85
C VAL A 177 -12.04 16.96 0.50
N GLU A 178 -12.81 16.96 1.60
CA GLU A 178 -12.28 16.91 2.95
C GLU A 178 -11.64 15.56 3.26
N ARG A 179 -12.27 14.45 2.86
CA ARG A 179 -11.70 13.12 2.96
C ARG A 179 -10.37 13.01 2.21
N HIS A 180 -10.31 13.48 0.96
CA HIS A 180 -9.09 13.40 0.15
C HIS A 180 -7.98 14.28 0.72
N LEU A 181 -8.31 15.47 1.20
CA LEU A 181 -7.37 16.33 1.91
C LEU A 181 -6.82 15.62 3.17
N LYS A 182 -7.70 15.02 4.00
CA LYS A 182 -7.31 14.27 5.20
C LYS A 182 -6.33 13.14 4.88
N MET A 183 -6.61 12.34 3.86
CA MET A 183 -5.72 11.25 3.41
C MET A 183 -4.34 11.79 3.01
N ILE A 184 -4.28 12.84 2.18
CA ILE A 184 -3.00 13.45 1.78
C ILE A 184 -2.22 13.97 3.00
N LEU A 185 -2.89 14.67 3.92
CA LEU A 185 -2.24 15.26 5.10
C LEU A 185 -1.58 14.20 5.99
N ILE A 186 -2.21 13.03 6.13
CA ILE A 186 -1.70 11.92 6.93
C ILE A 186 -0.51 11.23 6.23
N ASP A 187 -0.65 10.96 4.93
CA ASP A 187 0.22 10.01 4.21
C ASP A 187 1.38 10.65 3.43
N LEU A 188 1.34 11.96 3.18
CA LEU A 188 2.37 12.68 2.40
C LEU A 188 3.78 12.54 3.01
N ASN A 189 3.91 12.55 4.33
CA ASN A 189 5.20 12.48 5.00
C ASN A 189 5.92 11.15 4.74
N ILE A 190 5.20 10.02 4.74
CA ILE A 190 5.78 8.70 4.45
C ILE A 190 6.16 8.58 2.97
N PHE A 191 5.33 9.13 2.08
CA PHE A 191 5.68 9.22 0.67
C PHE A 191 6.97 10.04 0.46
N MET A 192 7.07 11.22 1.09
CA MET A 192 8.27 12.07 1.04
C MET A 192 9.50 11.41 1.69
N LEU A 193 9.32 10.57 2.72
CA LEU A 193 10.39 9.76 3.30
C LEU A 193 10.99 8.81 2.26
N GLY A 194 10.15 8.17 1.46
CA GLY A 194 10.60 7.36 0.32
C GLY A 194 11.46 8.17 -0.65
N CYS A 195 10.99 9.36 -1.03
CA CYS A 195 11.75 10.27 -1.88
C CYS A 195 13.07 10.69 -1.22
N PHE A 196 13.08 11.01 0.07
CA PHE A 196 14.28 11.36 0.83
C PHE A 196 15.32 10.23 0.78
N PHE A 197 14.91 8.99 1.05
CA PHE A 197 15.80 7.83 1.05
C PHE A 197 16.46 7.59 -0.30
N ALA A 198 15.70 7.74 -1.39
CA ALA A 198 16.23 7.61 -2.75
C ALA A 198 17.14 8.79 -3.13
N LYS A 199 16.70 10.02 -2.84
CA LYS A 199 17.39 11.26 -3.25
C LYS A 199 18.77 11.41 -2.61
N PHE A 200 18.88 11.07 -1.33
CA PHE A 200 20.12 11.22 -0.56
C PHE A 200 20.85 9.89 -0.32
N ASN A 201 20.49 8.84 -1.06
CA ASN A 201 21.16 7.54 -0.99
C ASN A 201 21.25 6.98 0.45
N ILE A 202 20.17 7.12 1.23
CA ILE A 202 20.18 6.82 2.68
C ILE A 202 20.43 5.33 2.95
N PHE A 203 19.89 4.43 2.12
CA PHE A 203 20.22 3.00 2.22
C PHE A 203 21.69 2.71 1.90
N GLY A 204 22.28 3.44 0.94
CA GLY A 204 23.72 3.40 0.68
C GLY A 204 24.53 3.80 1.90
N TRP A 205 24.23 4.97 2.46
CA TRP A 205 24.89 5.50 3.66
C TRP A 205 24.73 4.58 4.89
N LEU A 206 23.52 4.06 5.13
CA LEU A 206 23.24 3.11 6.23
C LEU A 206 24.04 1.82 6.06
N HIS A 207 24.19 1.34 4.83
CA HIS A 207 24.96 0.14 4.56
C HIS A 207 26.46 0.34 4.80
N GLU A 208 27.01 1.52 4.49
CA GLU A 208 28.43 1.82 4.78
C GLU A 208 28.69 1.93 6.29
N ARG A 209 27.79 2.56 7.04
CA ARG A 209 27.95 2.78 8.49
C ARG A 209 27.53 1.60 9.35
N CYS A 210 26.53 0.85 8.89
CA CYS A 210 25.91 -0.25 9.62
C CYS A 210 25.77 -1.49 8.74
N TYR A 211 26.84 -1.87 8.03
CA TYR A 211 26.85 -3.02 7.10
C TYR A 211 26.35 -4.31 7.76
N TRP A 212 26.60 -4.47 9.06
CA TRP A 212 26.15 -5.59 9.88
C TRP A 212 24.63 -5.76 9.90
N LEU A 213 23.84 -4.68 9.76
CA LEU A 213 22.37 -4.76 9.64
C LEU A 213 21.91 -5.42 8.35
N TYR A 214 22.73 -5.44 7.30
CA TYR A 214 22.39 -5.97 5.97
C TYR A 214 22.98 -7.37 5.73
N GLU A 215 24.12 -7.67 6.35
CA GLU A 215 24.82 -8.95 6.18
C GLU A 215 24.39 -10.01 7.18
N LYS A 216 24.03 -9.60 8.41
CA LYS A 216 23.65 -10.54 9.47
C LYS A 216 22.19 -10.96 9.34
N ILE A 217 21.97 -11.98 8.53
CA ILE A 217 20.67 -12.63 8.29
C ILE A 217 19.87 -12.90 9.57
N TYR A 218 20.54 -13.31 10.66
CA TYR A 218 19.88 -13.61 11.93
C TYR A 218 19.22 -12.40 12.60
N LEU A 219 19.49 -11.17 12.13
CA LEU A 219 18.79 -9.95 12.55
C LEU A 219 17.48 -9.72 11.80
N ALA A 220 17.24 -10.41 10.68
CA ALA A 220 16.02 -10.22 9.88
C ALA A 220 14.73 -10.42 10.69
N PRO A 221 14.58 -11.46 11.55
CA PRO A 221 13.41 -11.61 12.39
C PRO A 221 13.21 -10.41 13.33
N LEU A 222 14.28 -9.88 13.92
CA LEU A 222 14.22 -8.71 14.80
C LEU A 222 13.75 -7.46 14.04
N LEU A 223 14.29 -7.23 12.84
CA LEU A 223 13.94 -6.11 11.96
C LEU A 223 12.51 -6.21 11.39
N LEU A 224 11.89 -7.39 11.44
CA LEU A 224 10.50 -7.60 11.05
C LEU A 224 9.55 -7.51 12.26
N VAL A 225 9.92 -8.10 13.40
CA VAL A 225 9.07 -8.18 14.59
C VAL A 225 9.01 -6.85 15.33
N ILE A 226 10.13 -6.14 15.53
CA ILE A 226 10.14 -4.85 16.25
C ILE A 226 9.18 -3.84 15.61
N PRO A 227 9.19 -3.60 14.27
CA PRO A 227 8.22 -2.71 13.64
C PRO A 227 6.76 -3.05 13.95
N ILE A 228 6.41 -4.33 13.94
CA ILE A 228 5.04 -4.79 14.21
C ILE A 228 4.68 -4.54 15.68
N LEU A 229 5.57 -4.86 16.62
CA LEU A 229 5.34 -4.62 18.04
C LEU A 229 5.25 -3.12 18.36
N VAL A 230 6.15 -2.31 17.80
CA VAL A 230 6.11 -0.85 17.95
C VAL A 230 4.78 -0.30 17.45
N ARG A 231 4.34 -0.71 16.27
CA ARG A 231 3.05 -0.26 15.73
C ARG A 231 1.85 -0.77 16.54
N ALA A 232 1.92 -1.99 17.07
CA ALA A 232 0.83 -2.59 17.83
C ALA A 232 0.60 -1.91 19.19
N TYR A 233 1.67 -1.45 19.84
CA TYR A 233 1.61 -1.03 21.24
C TYR A 233 1.98 0.44 21.50
N LEU A 234 2.59 1.17 20.53
CA LEU A 234 2.87 2.60 20.67
C LEU A 234 1.86 3.45 19.89
N PRO A 235 1.09 4.33 20.55
CA PRO A 235 0.03 5.13 19.93
C PRO A 235 0.57 6.38 19.21
N LEU A 236 1.64 6.25 18.43
CA LEU A 236 2.34 7.33 17.72
C LEU A 236 2.37 7.08 16.20
N ILE A 237 1.23 6.66 15.65
CA ILE A 237 1.06 6.31 14.24
C ILE A 237 1.41 7.51 13.34
N GLY A 238 2.22 7.24 12.32
CA GLY A 238 2.75 8.22 11.37
C GLY A 238 3.97 9.02 11.83
N VAL A 239 4.36 8.96 13.11
CA VAL A 239 5.69 9.38 13.57
C VAL A 239 6.62 8.17 13.63
N THR A 240 6.18 7.10 14.31
CA THR A 240 6.97 5.86 14.43
C THR A 240 7.25 5.22 13.06
N GLU A 241 6.31 5.34 12.13
CA GLU A 241 6.40 4.88 10.74
C GLU A 241 7.61 5.44 9.99
N LEU A 242 8.09 6.64 10.35
CA LEU A 242 9.29 7.23 9.76
C LEU A 242 10.56 6.40 10.02
N LEU A 243 10.56 5.60 11.09
CA LEU A 243 11.66 4.72 11.46
C LEU A 243 11.35 3.25 11.14
N ILE A 244 10.15 2.78 11.51
CA ILE A 244 9.83 1.35 11.42
C ILE A 244 9.66 0.86 9.98
N VAL A 245 9.24 1.72 9.04
CA VAL A 245 9.06 1.32 7.64
C VAL A 245 10.40 1.03 6.94
N PRO A 246 11.41 1.91 6.98
CA PRO A 246 12.75 1.58 6.48
C PRO A 246 13.35 0.35 7.16
N MET A 247 13.18 0.21 8.49
CA MET A 247 13.64 -0.96 9.25
C MET A 247 13.02 -2.26 8.74
N PHE A 248 11.69 -2.27 8.56
CA PHE A 248 10.96 -3.41 8.04
C PHE A 248 11.40 -3.77 6.61
N CYS A 249 11.63 -2.77 5.75
CA CYS A 249 12.14 -2.98 4.40
C CYS A 249 13.52 -3.67 4.40
N ILE A 250 14.43 -3.29 5.30
CA ILE A 250 15.73 -3.95 5.45
C ILE A 250 15.54 -5.40 5.91
N GLY A 251 14.65 -5.63 6.89
CA GLY A 251 14.29 -6.98 7.35
C GLY A 251 13.81 -7.89 6.21
N ILE A 252 12.95 -7.37 5.32
CA ILE A 252 12.46 -8.12 4.15
C ILE A 252 13.60 -8.44 3.19
N VAL A 253 14.48 -7.48 2.89
CA VAL A 253 15.60 -7.73 1.98
C VAL A 253 16.53 -8.80 2.55
N ASN A 254 16.80 -8.77 3.85
CA ASN A 254 17.64 -9.77 4.50
C ASN A 254 17.01 -11.17 4.49
N ILE A 255 15.72 -11.30 4.80
CA ILE A 255 15.05 -12.62 4.76
C ILE A 255 14.99 -13.17 3.34
N CYS A 256 14.87 -12.32 2.31
CA CYS A 256 14.89 -12.76 0.92
C CYS A 256 16.24 -13.40 0.51
N LYS A 257 17.35 -13.10 1.22
CA LYS A 257 18.65 -13.74 0.99
C LYS A 257 18.68 -15.20 1.46
N THR A 258 17.87 -15.59 2.44
CA THR A 258 17.85 -16.97 2.98
C THR A 258 16.91 -17.91 2.25
N GLY A 259 15.86 -17.37 1.64
CA GLY A 259 14.83 -18.16 0.99
C GLY A 259 13.53 -17.37 0.83
N GLY A 260 12.58 -17.91 0.06
CA GLY A 260 11.26 -17.28 -0.12
C GLY A 260 11.23 -16.00 -0.97
N GLY A 261 12.38 -15.40 -1.30
CA GLY A 261 12.45 -14.20 -2.14
C GLY A 261 11.76 -14.34 -3.51
N LYS A 262 11.79 -15.54 -4.13
CA LYS A 262 11.05 -15.82 -5.38
C LYS A 262 9.53 -15.83 -5.18
N ILE A 263 9.05 -16.34 -4.04
CA ILE A 263 7.63 -16.36 -3.68
C ILE A 263 7.13 -14.93 -3.43
N LEU A 264 7.90 -14.15 -2.66
CA LEU A 264 7.59 -12.75 -2.40
C LEU A 264 7.64 -11.91 -3.68
N LEU A 265 8.59 -12.19 -4.58
CA LEU A 265 8.66 -11.57 -5.89
C LEU A 265 7.41 -11.88 -6.72
N PHE A 266 6.91 -13.12 -6.68
CA PHE A 266 5.70 -13.52 -7.36
C PHE A 266 4.47 -12.77 -6.83
N PHE A 267 4.21 -12.80 -5.51
CA PHE A 267 3.10 -12.04 -4.93
C PHE A 267 3.22 -10.53 -5.18
N GLY A 268 4.44 -10.00 -5.12
CA GLY A 268 4.71 -8.59 -5.41
C GLY A 268 4.37 -8.16 -6.84
N LYS A 269 4.49 -9.06 -7.83
CA LYS A 269 4.06 -8.79 -9.21
C LYS A 269 2.54 -8.69 -9.33
N HIS A 270 1.80 -9.48 -8.54
CA HIS A 270 0.34 -9.52 -8.54
C HIS A 270 -0.30 -8.59 -7.51
N SER A 271 0.50 -7.87 -6.71
CA SER A 271 0.08 -7.05 -5.56
C SER A 271 -1.08 -6.08 -5.86
N MET A 272 -1.05 -5.36 -6.98
CA MET A 272 -2.13 -4.41 -7.32
C MET A 272 -3.48 -5.10 -7.47
N ASN A 273 -3.55 -6.16 -8.28
CA ASN A 273 -4.79 -6.89 -8.53
C ASN A 273 -5.25 -7.62 -7.25
N LEU A 274 -4.32 -8.21 -6.49
CA LEU A 274 -4.63 -8.82 -5.20
C LEU A 274 -5.31 -7.82 -4.26
N TRP A 275 -4.77 -6.60 -4.17
CA TRP A 275 -5.35 -5.53 -3.37
C TRP A 275 -6.71 -5.05 -3.90
N LEU A 276 -6.89 -4.94 -5.21
CA LEU A 276 -8.19 -4.53 -5.75
C LEU A 276 -9.29 -5.58 -5.54
N VAL A 277 -8.92 -6.86 -5.45
CA VAL A 277 -9.86 -7.99 -5.46
C VAL A 277 -10.16 -8.54 -4.06
N HIS A 278 -9.19 -8.56 -3.14
CA HIS A 278 -9.30 -9.31 -1.88
C HIS A 278 -10.59 -9.05 -1.09
N SER A 279 -11.01 -7.79 -0.99
CA SER A 279 -12.15 -7.41 -0.17
C SER A 279 -13.47 -7.95 -0.69
N PHE A 280 -13.59 -8.29 -1.99
CA PHE A 280 -14.79 -8.96 -2.50
C PHE A 280 -15.00 -10.34 -1.86
N PHE A 281 -13.90 -11.04 -1.59
CA PHE A 281 -13.89 -12.33 -0.92
C PHE A 281 -13.96 -12.22 0.60
N ILE A 282 -13.85 -11.02 1.20
CA ILE A 282 -13.89 -10.83 2.66
C ILE A 282 -15.19 -10.15 3.08
N PHE A 283 -15.51 -9.00 2.48
CA PHE A 283 -16.57 -8.11 2.96
C PHE A 283 -17.79 -8.02 2.03
N TYR A 284 -17.64 -8.33 0.75
CA TYR A 284 -18.72 -8.16 -0.24
C TYR A 284 -19.33 -9.50 -0.67
N PHE A 285 -19.95 -9.51 -1.85
CA PHE A 285 -20.80 -10.58 -2.38
C PHE A 285 -20.11 -11.93 -2.64
N LEU A 286 -18.78 -12.05 -2.48
CA LEU A 286 -18.05 -13.32 -2.59
C LEU A 286 -17.55 -13.85 -1.23
N ASN A 287 -17.98 -13.26 -0.11
CA ASN A 287 -17.55 -13.67 1.22
C ASN A 287 -17.86 -15.15 1.54
N GLY A 288 -18.96 -15.70 1.02
CA GLY A 288 -19.36 -17.09 1.24
C GLY A 288 -18.33 -18.12 0.79
N ILE A 289 -17.42 -17.76 -0.13
CA ILE A 289 -16.30 -18.62 -0.56
C ILE A 289 -15.24 -18.73 0.54
N SER A 290 -14.96 -17.63 1.24
CA SER A 290 -13.85 -17.54 2.20
C SER A 290 -14.18 -18.10 3.57
N PHE A 291 -15.46 -18.02 3.98
CA PHE A 291 -15.90 -18.39 5.32
C PHE A 291 -16.62 -19.75 5.37
N ILE A 292 -16.22 -20.70 4.50
CA ILE A 292 -16.69 -22.10 4.54
C ILE A 292 -16.14 -22.89 5.73
N THR A 293 -15.18 -22.32 6.48
CA THR A 293 -14.51 -22.93 7.61
C THR A 293 -14.12 -21.88 8.64
N ASN A 294 -13.94 -22.31 9.89
CA ASN A 294 -13.45 -21.49 10.99
C ASN A 294 -11.92 -21.58 11.16
N SER A 295 -11.20 -22.24 10.25
CA SER A 295 -9.74 -22.30 10.29
C SER A 295 -9.11 -21.02 9.70
N PRO A 296 -8.40 -20.19 10.50
CA PRO A 296 -7.80 -18.95 10.01
C PRO A 296 -6.86 -19.16 8.82
N LEU A 297 -6.07 -20.25 8.87
CA LEU A 297 -5.12 -20.56 7.81
C LEU A 297 -5.84 -20.88 6.49
N VAL A 298 -6.93 -21.66 6.55
CA VAL A 298 -7.70 -22.01 5.36
C VAL A 298 -8.39 -20.78 4.79
N MET A 299 -9.01 -19.95 5.64
CA MET A 299 -9.60 -18.67 5.21
C MET A 299 -8.59 -17.79 4.48
N PHE A 300 -7.38 -17.65 5.04
CA PHE A 300 -6.32 -16.87 4.43
C PHE A 300 -5.87 -17.42 3.07
N ILE A 301 -5.65 -18.74 2.99
CA ILE A 301 -5.26 -19.41 1.74
C ILE A 301 -6.37 -19.28 0.70
N THR A 302 -7.64 -19.39 1.09
CA THR A 302 -8.78 -19.24 0.18
C THR A 302 -8.85 -17.83 -0.39
N VAL A 303 -8.83 -16.79 0.45
CA VAL A 303 -8.86 -15.39 -0.01
C VAL A 303 -7.68 -15.08 -0.92
N LEU A 304 -6.47 -15.48 -0.51
CA LEU A 304 -5.26 -15.23 -1.27
C LEU A 304 -5.27 -15.99 -2.60
N GLY A 305 -5.69 -17.26 -2.59
CA GLY A 305 -5.77 -18.12 -3.76
C GLY A 305 -6.79 -17.63 -4.78
N CYS A 306 -8.01 -17.30 -4.34
CA CYS A 306 -9.06 -16.76 -5.20
C CYS A 306 -8.67 -15.39 -5.79
N SER A 307 -8.12 -14.50 -4.96
CA SER A 307 -7.64 -13.19 -5.43
C SER A 307 -6.50 -13.33 -6.43
N LEU A 308 -5.58 -14.28 -6.21
CA LEU A 308 -4.48 -14.57 -7.12
C LEU A 308 -4.98 -15.16 -8.44
N LEU A 309 -5.96 -16.06 -8.39
CA LEU A 309 -6.60 -16.61 -9.59
C LEU A 309 -7.22 -15.50 -10.45
N CYS A 310 -8.00 -14.61 -9.84
CA CYS A 310 -8.53 -13.43 -10.53
C CYS A 310 -7.40 -12.58 -11.14
N SER A 311 -6.33 -12.33 -10.38
CA SER A 311 -5.17 -11.59 -10.86
C SER A 311 -4.51 -12.25 -12.08
N ILE A 312 -4.33 -13.57 -12.08
CA ILE A 312 -3.77 -14.31 -13.21
C ILE A 312 -4.69 -14.20 -14.43
N ILE A 313 -6.00 -14.40 -14.25
CA ILE A 313 -6.98 -14.28 -15.34
C ILE A 313 -6.94 -12.89 -15.96
N ILE A 314 -6.90 -11.84 -15.13
CA ILE A 314 -6.82 -10.44 -15.60
C ILE A 314 -5.53 -10.21 -16.41
N GLU A 315 -4.37 -10.66 -15.92
CA GLU A 315 -3.10 -10.49 -16.65
C GLU A 315 -3.05 -11.30 -17.96
N LEU A 316 -3.68 -12.48 -17.99
CA LEU A 316 -3.83 -13.27 -19.22
C LEU A 316 -4.73 -12.58 -20.25
N ILE A 317 -5.79 -11.90 -19.82
CA ILE A 317 -6.66 -11.13 -20.72
C ILE A 317 -5.92 -9.89 -21.24
N LYS A 318 -5.23 -9.15 -20.35
CA LYS A 318 -4.41 -7.99 -20.72
C LYS A 318 -3.34 -8.35 -21.76
N SER A 319 -2.71 -9.52 -21.68
CA SER A 319 -1.66 -9.89 -22.63
C SER A 319 -2.18 -10.19 -24.04
N LYS A 320 -3.46 -10.58 -24.17
CA LYS A 320 -4.14 -10.83 -25.45
C LYS A 320 -4.69 -9.55 -26.09
N ILE A 321 -5.01 -8.55 -25.27
CA ILE A 321 -5.61 -7.30 -25.71
C ILE A 321 -4.50 -6.25 -25.73
N HIS A 322 -3.90 -6.00 -26.89
CA HIS A 322 -2.83 -5.02 -27.09
C HIS A 322 -3.32 -3.57 -26.89
N ILE A 323 -3.53 -3.13 -25.65
CA ILE A 323 -3.91 -1.76 -25.26
C ILE A 323 -2.74 -0.99 -24.63
#